data_AF-F8PW64-F1
#
_entry.id   AF-F8PW64-F1
#
_cell.length_a   1.000
_cell.length_b   1.000
_cell.length_c   1.000
_cell.angle_alpha   90.00
_cell.angle_beta   90.00
_cell.angle_gamma   90.00
#
_symmetry.space_group_name_H-M   'P 1'
#
loop_
_entity.id
_entity.type
_entity.pdbx_description
1 polymer ?
#
loop_
_entity_poly.entity_id
_entity_poly.type
_entity_poly.pdbx_seq_one_letter_code
_entity_poly.pdbx_strand_id
1 'polypeptide(L)'
;MEGTYAPRRALPHPIEIILLAREIDAPALLPSAMYDLSRYTPSQAALGCTSSQTGAILRLGDDDLLNMLRGREHASRFFSTFIVNELEGREPSLWCLHRKEEKPIDRRACQIAFETITFELLRDVNGVVNNRTSDPLYAISDAELLQTKEDMPGGDNVPTMRTCEPCRSEFGTVVDTAKEEFWRKLPVWFCVDVPTWG
;
A
#
# COMPACT_ATOMS: atom_id res chain seq x y z
N MET A 1 -11.16 17.88 -0.20
CA MET A 1 -9.76 17.66 0.23
C MET A 1 -9.74 16.67 1.39
N GLU A 2 -10.27 15.47 1.16
CA GLU A 2 -10.33 14.40 2.17
C GLU A 2 -9.62 13.19 1.57
N GLY A 3 -8.61 12.68 2.27
CA GLY A 3 -7.69 11.68 1.76
C GLY A 3 -6.33 11.68 2.43
N THR A 4 -6.03 12.64 3.30
CA THR A 4 -4.86 12.56 4.18
C THR A 4 -5.18 11.62 5.34
N TYR A 5 -4.63 10.42 5.30
CA TYR A 5 -4.64 9.50 6.44
C TYR A 5 -4.03 10.19 7.67
N ALA A 6 -4.88 10.58 8.62
CA ALA A 6 -4.52 11.30 9.84
C ALA A 6 -4.97 10.53 11.11
N PRO A 7 -4.57 9.25 11.29
CA PRO A 7 -4.96 8.42 12.43
C PRO A 7 -4.55 9.00 13.79
N ARG A 8 -3.57 9.93 13.78
CA ARG A 8 -2.90 10.51 14.95
C ARG A 8 -3.79 11.39 15.83
N ARG A 9 -5.04 11.67 15.43
CA ARG A 9 -6.01 12.35 16.30
C ARG A 9 -6.67 11.40 17.29
N ALA A 10 -6.64 10.09 17.04
CA ALA A 10 -7.34 9.09 17.84
C ALA A 10 -6.47 7.88 18.24
N LEU A 11 -5.35 7.64 17.57
CA LEU A 11 -4.47 6.49 17.81
C LEU A 11 -3.09 6.90 18.35
N PRO A 12 -2.50 6.10 19.26
CA PRO A 12 -1.16 6.34 19.80
C PRO A 12 -0.09 6.23 18.69
N HIS A 13 1.06 6.84 18.92
CA HIS A 13 2.16 6.77 17.96
C HIS A 13 2.69 5.32 17.87
N PRO A 14 3.07 4.81 16.69
CA PRO A 14 3.52 3.41 16.57
C PRO A 14 4.73 3.07 17.46
N ILE A 15 5.61 4.03 17.75
CA ILE A 15 6.70 3.84 18.74
C ILE A 15 6.15 3.57 20.15
N GLU A 16 5.09 4.26 20.59
CA GLU A 16 4.44 3.97 21.88
C GLU A 16 3.89 2.54 21.91
N ILE A 17 3.26 2.10 20.81
CA ILE A 17 2.72 0.75 20.68
C ILE A 17 3.85 -0.30 20.73
N ILE A 18 4.95 -0.08 20.00
CA ILE A 18 6.09 -1.01 19.98
C ILE A 18 6.69 -1.15 21.38
N LEU A 19 6.97 -0.03 22.06
CA LEU A 19 7.55 -0.05 23.40
C LEU A 19 6.63 -0.74 24.41
N LEU A 20 5.34 -0.40 24.39
CA LEU A 20 4.35 -1.04 25.27
C LEU A 20 4.23 -2.53 24.99
N ALA A 21 4.16 -2.94 23.72
CA ALA A 21 4.04 -4.34 23.33
C ALA A 21 5.26 -5.16 23.77
N ARG A 22 6.47 -4.57 23.80
CA ARG A 22 7.66 -5.19 24.38
C ARG A 22 7.58 -5.27 25.91
N GLU A 23 7.10 -4.22 26.56
CA GLU A 23 6.99 -4.14 28.02
C GLU A 23 6.01 -5.19 28.59
N ILE A 24 4.88 -5.40 27.93
CA ILE A 24 3.82 -6.32 28.39
C ILE A 24 3.87 -7.71 27.74
N ASP A 25 4.90 -8.00 26.95
CA ASP A 25 5.06 -9.24 26.17
C ASP A 25 3.84 -9.55 25.27
N ALA A 26 3.45 -8.58 24.44
CA ALA A 26 2.38 -8.70 23.45
C ALA A 26 2.92 -8.68 22.00
N PRO A 27 3.68 -9.71 21.57
CA PRO A 27 4.37 -9.71 20.28
C PRO A 27 3.44 -9.61 19.07
N ALA A 28 2.18 -10.01 19.20
CA ALA A 28 1.18 -9.93 18.13
C ALA A 28 0.87 -8.48 17.67
N LEU A 29 1.19 -7.45 18.48
CA LEU A 29 1.01 -6.05 18.09
C LEU A 29 2.20 -5.49 17.30
N LEU A 30 3.36 -6.14 17.37
CA LEU A 30 4.60 -5.61 16.81
C LEU A 30 4.58 -5.53 15.27
N PRO A 31 4.12 -6.54 14.50
CA PRO A 31 4.20 -6.48 13.05
C PRO A 31 3.40 -5.31 12.45
N SER A 32 2.20 -5.06 12.97
CA SER A 32 1.35 -3.95 12.51
C SER A 32 1.88 -2.60 12.95
N ALA A 33 2.40 -2.47 14.17
CA ALA A 33 3.01 -1.23 14.66
C ALA A 33 4.32 -0.89 13.94
N MET A 34 5.16 -1.90 13.66
CA MET A 34 6.38 -1.76 12.86
C MET A 34 6.05 -1.38 11.42
N TYR A 35 5.01 -1.99 10.84
CA TYR A 35 4.52 -1.59 9.51
C TYR A 35 4.05 -0.14 9.50
N ASP A 36 3.24 0.27 10.48
CA ASP A 36 2.80 1.67 10.59
C ASP A 36 3.98 2.63 10.68
N LEU A 37 4.98 2.32 11.51
CA LEU A 37 6.18 3.14 11.62
C LEU A 37 7.00 3.17 10.33
N SER A 38 7.05 2.07 9.57
CA SER A 38 7.79 1.99 8.31
C SER A 38 7.30 2.98 7.25
N ARG A 39 6.07 3.49 7.40
CA ARG A 39 5.46 4.52 6.55
C ARG A 39 6.02 5.93 6.79
N TYR A 40 6.75 6.14 7.89
CA TYR A 40 7.42 7.40 8.21
C TYR A 40 8.76 7.49 7.49
N THR A 41 9.39 8.66 7.36
CA THR A 41 10.77 8.70 6.83
C THR A 41 11.74 8.03 7.82
N PRO A 42 12.88 7.48 7.35
CA PRO A 42 13.87 6.87 8.27
C PRO A 42 14.34 7.84 9.36
N SER A 43 14.50 9.12 8.98
CA SER A 43 14.85 10.20 9.89
C SER A 43 13.78 10.45 10.96
N GLN A 44 12.49 10.46 10.59
CA GLN A 44 11.40 10.62 11.56
C GLN A 44 11.33 9.46 12.53
N ALA A 45 11.47 8.22 12.04
CA ALA A 45 11.47 7.04 12.91
C ALA A 45 12.66 7.04 13.88
N ALA A 46 13.85 7.45 13.43
CA ALA A 46 15.06 7.54 14.26
C ALA A 46 15.01 8.67 15.30
N LEU A 47 14.38 9.81 14.98
CA LEU A 47 14.24 10.94 15.92
C LEU A 47 13.39 10.58 17.14
N GLY A 48 12.41 9.68 16.94
CA GLY A 48 11.46 9.26 17.96
C GLY A 48 10.16 10.08 17.95
N CYS A 49 9.37 9.95 19.00
CA CYS A 49 8.14 10.70 19.20
C CYS A 49 8.04 11.25 20.61
N THR A 50 7.31 12.36 20.79
CA THR A 50 6.98 12.87 22.12
C THR A 50 5.78 12.10 22.68
N SER A 51 5.93 11.52 23.87
CA SER A 51 4.83 10.85 24.56
C SER A 51 3.73 11.83 24.92
N SER A 52 2.49 11.47 24.62
CA SER A 52 1.31 12.27 24.98
C SER A 52 1.07 12.36 26.49
N GLN A 53 1.54 11.36 27.25
CA GLN A 53 1.28 11.24 28.70
C GLN A 53 2.37 11.90 29.54
N THR A 54 3.64 11.70 29.17
CA THR A 54 4.78 12.14 29.99
C THR A 54 5.53 13.34 29.40
N GLY A 55 5.28 13.67 28.12
CA GLY A 55 6.06 14.68 27.38
C GLY A 55 7.50 14.25 27.08
N ALA A 56 7.90 13.02 27.44
CA ALA A 56 9.24 12.51 27.17
C ALA A 56 9.41 12.13 25.71
N ILE A 57 10.64 12.23 25.20
CA ILE A 57 10.97 11.73 23.86
C ILE A 57 11.20 10.21 23.96
N LEU A 58 10.34 9.45 23.30
CA LEU A 58 10.42 8.01 23.14
C LEU A 58 11.19 7.68 21.86
N ARG A 59 12.13 6.75 21.94
CA ARG A 59 12.92 6.25 20.81
C ARG A 59 12.89 4.74 20.78
N LEU A 60 12.98 4.18 19.59
CA LEU A 60 13.23 2.75 19.43
C LEU A 60 14.67 2.41 19.81
N GLY A 61 14.87 1.19 20.30
CA GLY A 61 16.20 0.60 20.39
C GLY A 61 16.77 0.35 18.99
N ASP A 62 18.10 0.22 18.91
CA ASP A 62 18.81 0.08 17.63
C ASP A 62 18.34 -1.16 16.83
N ASP A 63 18.08 -2.28 17.51
CA ASP A 63 17.59 -3.51 16.87
C ASP A 63 16.20 -3.32 16.24
N ASP A 64 15.27 -2.70 16.97
CA ASP A 64 13.92 -2.42 16.49
C ASP A 64 13.94 -1.40 15.33
N LEU A 65 14.81 -0.40 15.40
CA LEU A 65 15.01 0.56 14.31
C LEU A 65 15.55 -0.14 13.06
N LEU A 66 16.56 -1.00 13.20
CA LEU A 66 17.12 -1.78 12.09
C LEU A 66 16.09 -2.74 11.48
N ASN A 67 15.31 -3.43 12.31
CA ASN A 67 14.25 -4.32 11.85
C ASN A 67 13.15 -3.56 11.11
N MET A 68 12.76 -2.37 11.60
CA MET A 68 11.82 -1.49 10.91
C MET A 68 12.34 -1.08 9.52
N LEU A 69 13.61 -0.67 9.42
CA LEU A 69 14.21 -0.28 8.14
C LEU A 69 14.29 -1.46 7.15
N ARG A 70 14.63 -2.66 7.62
CA ARG A 70 14.61 -3.89 6.80
C ARG A 70 13.22 -4.22 6.31
N GLY A 71 12.23 -4.20 7.20
CA GLY A 71 10.85 -4.49 6.82
C GLY A 71 10.29 -3.47 5.84
N ARG A 72 10.69 -2.19 5.95
CA ARG A 72 10.39 -1.17 4.94
C ARG A 72 10.95 -1.53 3.56
N GLU A 73 12.19 -1.99 3.48
CA GLU A 73 12.79 -2.41 2.21
C GLU A 73 12.04 -3.61 1.62
N HIS A 74 11.70 -4.60 2.44
CA HIS A 74 10.91 -5.75 2.01
C HIS A 74 9.52 -5.36 1.49
N ALA A 75 8.82 -4.47 2.20
CA ALA A 75 7.54 -3.92 1.79
C ALA A 75 7.63 -3.20 0.43
N SER A 76 8.66 -2.36 0.24
CA SER A 76 8.92 -1.67 -1.03
C SER A 76 9.20 -2.64 -2.18
N ARG A 77 10.04 -3.66 -1.93
CA ARG A 77 10.37 -4.71 -2.90
C ARG A 77 9.12 -5.50 -3.29
N PHE A 78 8.29 -5.90 -2.33
CA PHE A 78 7.03 -6.59 -2.62
C PHE A 78 6.13 -5.73 -3.52
N PHE A 79 6.00 -4.44 -3.23
CA PHE A 79 5.18 -3.55 -4.05
C PHE A 79 5.69 -3.43 -5.48
N SER A 80 7.01 -3.30 -5.65
CA SER A 80 7.63 -3.29 -6.99
C SER A 80 7.36 -4.60 -7.73
N THR A 81 7.46 -5.75 -7.04
CA THR A 81 7.14 -7.06 -7.60
C THR A 81 5.66 -7.17 -7.98
N PHE A 82 4.74 -6.63 -7.18
CA PHE A 82 3.31 -6.58 -7.51
C PHE A 82 3.07 -5.79 -8.81
N ILE A 83 3.68 -4.61 -8.96
CA ILE A 83 3.55 -3.81 -10.19
C ILE A 83 4.03 -4.61 -11.41
N VAL A 84 5.22 -5.21 -11.32
CA VAL A 84 5.81 -5.95 -12.46
C VAL A 84 5.00 -7.21 -12.80
N ASN A 85 4.60 -7.99 -11.79
CA ASN A 85 3.98 -9.29 -12.04
C ASN A 85 2.48 -9.19 -12.36
N GLU A 86 1.77 -8.25 -11.75
CA GLU A 86 0.30 -8.21 -11.80
C GLU A 86 -0.27 -7.11 -12.67
N LEU A 87 0.53 -6.10 -13.03
CA LEU A 87 0.07 -4.89 -13.72
C LEU A 87 0.84 -4.60 -15.00
N GLU A 88 2.18 -4.74 -15.01
CA GLU A 88 3.00 -4.49 -16.19
C GLU A 88 2.65 -5.52 -17.29
N GLY A 89 2.18 -5.00 -18.44
CA GLY A 89 1.78 -5.86 -19.56
C GLY A 89 0.53 -6.73 -19.28
N ARG A 90 -0.26 -6.41 -18.25
CA ARG A 90 -1.45 -7.21 -17.90
C ARG A 90 -2.42 -7.30 -19.07
N GLU A 91 -2.71 -8.53 -19.48
CA GLU A 91 -3.70 -8.81 -20.52
C GLU A 91 -5.14 -8.72 -19.96
N PRO A 92 -6.13 -8.31 -20.78
CA PRO A 92 -7.52 -8.35 -20.37
C PRO A 92 -7.99 -9.78 -20.07
N SER A 93 -8.95 -9.90 -19.14
CA SER A 93 -9.62 -11.16 -18.81
C SER A 93 -10.08 -11.90 -20.07
N LEU A 94 -10.14 -13.24 -19.99
CA LEU A 94 -10.71 -14.08 -21.05
C LEU A 94 -12.13 -13.63 -21.43
N TRP A 95 -12.89 -13.11 -20.45
CA TRP A 95 -14.27 -12.66 -20.60
C TRP A 95 -14.39 -11.14 -20.85
N CYS A 96 -13.30 -10.47 -21.23
CA CYS A 96 -13.30 -9.03 -21.52
C CYS A 96 -14.38 -8.66 -22.54
N LEU A 97 -15.26 -7.72 -22.17
CA LEU A 97 -16.37 -7.27 -23.01
C LEU A 97 -15.89 -6.59 -24.30
N HIS A 98 -14.72 -5.94 -24.25
CA HIS A 98 -14.17 -5.23 -25.40
C HIS A 98 -13.41 -6.12 -26.39
N ARG A 99 -13.19 -7.41 -26.08
CA ARG A 99 -12.35 -8.31 -26.91
C ARG A 99 -12.81 -8.41 -28.37
N LYS A 100 -14.12 -8.25 -28.62
CA LYS A 100 -14.76 -8.38 -29.93
C LYS A 100 -15.04 -7.04 -30.63
N GLU A 101 -14.59 -5.93 -30.07
CA GLU A 101 -14.79 -4.61 -30.69
C GLU A 101 -14.05 -4.49 -32.02
N GLU A 102 -14.70 -3.87 -33.01
CA GLU A 102 -14.12 -3.70 -34.35
C GLU A 102 -12.97 -2.68 -34.36
N LYS A 103 -13.11 -1.62 -33.54
CA LYS A 103 -12.11 -0.56 -33.45
C LYS A 103 -10.93 -1.04 -32.58
N PRO A 104 -9.67 -0.95 -33.06
CA PRO A 104 -8.51 -1.38 -32.31
C PRO A 104 -8.27 -0.65 -30.98
N ILE A 105 -8.80 0.57 -30.83
CA ILE A 105 -8.71 1.34 -29.59
C ILE A 105 -9.67 0.81 -28.54
N ASP A 106 -10.93 0.58 -28.92
CA ASP A 106 -11.97 0.06 -28.03
C ASP A 106 -11.61 -1.37 -27.57
N ARG A 107 -11.09 -2.19 -28.49
CA ARG A 107 -10.62 -3.55 -28.17
C ARG A 107 -9.51 -3.60 -27.12
N ARG A 108 -8.70 -2.53 -27.03
CA ARG A 108 -7.62 -2.39 -26.05
C ARG A 108 -7.99 -1.54 -24.85
N ALA A 109 -9.26 -1.13 -24.70
CA ALA A 109 -9.69 -0.23 -23.62
C ALA A 109 -9.27 -0.72 -22.23
N CYS A 110 -9.50 -2.00 -21.91
CA CYS A 110 -9.08 -2.59 -20.63
C CYS A 110 -7.55 -2.68 -20.47
N GLN A 111 -6.82 -2.95 -21.55
CA GLN A 111 -5.36 -3.00 -21.51
C GLN A 111 -4.80 -1.62 -21.20
N ILE A 112 -5.29 -0.59 -21.88
CA ILE A 112 -4.87 0.79 -21.65
C ILE A 112 -5.30 1.27 -20.24
N ALA A 113 -6.45 0.82 -19.74
CA ALA A 113 -6.85 1.08 -18.35
C ALA A 113 -5.84 0.48 -17.35
N PHE A 114 -5.38 -0.76 -17.54
CA PHE A 114 -4.34 -1.35 -16.70
C PHE A 114 -3.00 -0.60 -16.83
N GLU A 115 -2.58 -0.22 -18.04
CA GLU A 115 -1.39 0.60 -18.26
C GLU A 115 -1.48 1.96 -17.53
N THR A 116 -2.68 2.56 -17.49
CA THR A 116 -2.94 3.81 -16.77
C THR A 116 -2.78 3.62 -15.26
N ILE A 117 -3.30 2.52 -14.71
CA ILE A 117 -3.11 2.17 -13.28
C ILE A 117 -1.61 1.99 -12.98
N THR A 118 -0.89 1.23 -13.81
CA THR A 118 0.56 1.03 -13.68
C THR A 118 1.31 2.36 -13.67
N PHE A 119 0.97 3.27 -14.60
CA PHE A 119 1.58 4.59 -14.67
C PHE A 119 1.33 5.44 -13.42
N GLU A 120 0.09 5.46 -12.92
CA GLU A 120 -0.27 6.19 -11.71
C GLU A 120 0.48 5.67 -10.48
N LEU A 121 0.60 4.33 -10.33
CA LEU A 121 1.38 3.74 -9.24
C LEU A 121 2.88 4.07 -9.36
N LEU A 122 3.47 3.99 -10.56
CA LEU A 122 4.88 4.31 -10.79
C LEU A 122 5.19 5.80 -10.55
N ARG A 123 4.26 6.71 -10.88
CA ARG A 123 4.41 8.14 -10.60
C ARG A 123 4.48 8.39 -9.10
N ASP A 124 3.69 7.67 -8.32
CA ASP A 124 3.67 7.79 -6.86
C ASP A 124 4.94 7.15 -6.21
N VAL A 125 5.54 6.11 -6.82
CA VAL A 125 6.82 5.50 -6.36
C VAL A 125 7.98 6.48 -6.42
N ASN A 126 7.99 7.37 -7.41
CA ASN A 126 9.07 8.34 -7.60
C ASN A 126 8.94 9.58 -6.70
N GLY A 127 8.04 9.58 -5.71
CA GLY A 127 7.89 10.66 -4.73
C GLY A 127 7.29 11.95 -5.31
N VAL A 128 6.73 11.89 -6.52
CA VAL A 128 6.19 13.07 -7.23
C VAL A 128 4.85 13.51 -6.64
N VAL A 129 4.08 12.60 -6.02
CA VAL A 129 2.76 12.91 -5.45
C VAL A 129 2.57 12.22 -4.08
N ASN A 130 2.42 13.03 -3.03
CA ASN A 130 1.81 12.68 -1.73
C ASN A 130 2.40 11.56 -0.86
N ASN A 131 3.66 11.13 -1.04
CA ASN A 131 4.30 10.14 -0.13
C ASN A 131 3.51 8.81 0.00
N ARG A 132 2.62 8.50 -0.95
CA ARG A 132 1.69 7.36 -0.91
C ARG A 132 2.39 6.01 -0.95
N THR A 133 3.60 5.97 -1.48
CA THR A 133 4.44 4.77 -1.58
C THR A 133 5.19 4.43 -0.31
N SER A 134 5.01 5.23 0.75
CA SER A 134 5.35 4.75 2.07
C SER A 134 4.34 3.71 2.59
N ASP A 135 3.20 3.50 1.93
CA ASP A 135 2.18 2.50 2.28
C ASP A 135 1.81 1.58 1.11
N PRO A 136 2.57 0.50 0.88
CA PRO A 136 2.26 -0.52 -0.13
C PRO A 136 0.85 -1.12 -0.05
N LEU A 137 0.33 -1.41 1.15
CA LEU A 137 -1.03 -1.97 1.29
C LEU A 137 -2.10 -0.99 0.81
N TYR A 138 -1.94 0.29 1.14
CA TYR A 138 -2.81 1.33 0.61
C TYR A 138 -2.66 1.41 -0.92
N ALA A 139 -1.45 1.46 -1.46
CA ALA A 139 -1.22 1.58 -2.90
C ALA A 139 -1.78 0.40 -3.70
N ILE A 140 -1.65 -0.83 -3.20
CA ILE A 140 -2.26 -2.03 -3.79
C ILE A 140 -3.80 -1.93 -3.78
N SER A 141 -4.38 -1.43 -2.69
CA SER A 141 -5.84 -1.24 -2.59
C SER A 141 -6.33 -0.11 -3.50
N ASP A 142 -5.57 0.98 -3.60
CA ASP A 142 -5.89 2.14 -4.45
C ASP A 142 -5.88 1.77 -5.94
N ALA A 143 -5.05 0.79 -6.35
CA ALA A 143 -4.99 0.28 -7.72
C ALA A 143 -6.35 -0.25 -8.21
N GLU A 144 -7.15 -0.87 -7.35
CA GLU A 144 -8.52 -1.29 -7.66
C GLU A 144 -9.47 -0.07 -7.67
N LEU A 145 -9.36 0.81 -6.68
CA LEU A 145 -10.22 1.99 -6.55
C LEU A 145 -10.06 2.98 -7.71
N LEU A 146 -8.89 3.07 -8.34
CA LEU A 146 -8.65 3.85 -9.56
C LEU A 146 -9.63 3.49 -10.69
N GLN A 147 -10.23 2.30 -10.67
CA GLN A 147 -11.22 1.85 -11.65
C GLN A 147 -12.65 2.35 -11.35
N THR A 148 -12.86 2.92 -10.16
CA THR A 148 -14.17 3.39 -9.67
C THR A 148 -14.26 4.91 -9.58
N LYS A 149 -13.11 5.61 -9.61
CA LYS A 149 -13.02 7.04 -9.40
C LYS A 149 -13.80 7.81 -10.49
N GLU A 150 -14.80 8.57 -10.07
CA GLU A 150 -15.63 9.40 -10.96
C GLU A 150 -14.81 10.48 -11.66
N ASP A 151 -15.22 10.82 -12.88
CA ASP A 151 -14.68 11.97 -13.60
C ASP A 151 -14.92 13.22 -12.75
N MET A 152 -13.84 13.92 -12.39
CA MET A 152 -13.94 15.18 -11.66
C MET A 152 -14.71 16.19 -12.53
N PRO A 153 -15.80 16.81 -12.03
CA PRO A 153 -16.56 17.77 -12.80
C PRO A 153 -15.67 18.98 -13.13
N GLY A 154 -15.34 19.16 -14.41
CA GLY A 154 -14.56 20.29 -14.93
C GLY A 154 -13.18 19.94 -15.51
N GLY A 155 -12.74 18.68 -15.46
CA GLY A 155 -11.64 18.19 -16.29
C GLY A 155 -12.14 17.87 -17.69
N ASP A 156 -11.33 18.13 -18.72
CA ASP A 156 -11.65 17.77 -20.12
C ASP A 156 -12.25 16.35 -20.20
N ASN A 157 -13.26 16.18 -21.06
CA ASN A 157 -14.01 14.93 -21.34
C ASN A 157 -13.11 13.78 -21.87
N VAL A 158 -12.04 13.44 -21.18
CA VAL A 158 -11.29 12.21 -21.38
C VAL A 158 -12.07 11.17 -20.59
N PRO A 159 -12.78 10.24 -21.25
CA PRO A 159 -13.49 9.19 -20.53
C PRO A 159 -12.49 8.49 -19.62
N THR A 160 -12.79 8.41 -18.31
CA THR A 160 -11.95 7.62 -17.39
C THR A 160 -11.81 6.23 -18.00
N MET A 161 -10.57 5.86 -18.34
CA MET A 161 -10.26 4.58 -18.97
C MET A 161 -10.46 3.50 -17.91
N ARG A 162 -11.69 2.97 -17.81
CA ARG A 162 -12.06 1.95 -16.84
C ARG A 162 -12.01 0.57 -17.48
N THR A 163 -11.67 -0.43 -16.68
CA THR A 163 -11.82 -1.81 -17.14
C THR A 163 -13.30 -2.20 -17.11
N CYS A 164 -13.68 -3.17 -17.95
CA CYS A 164 -14.99 -3.79 -17.89
C CYS A 164 -15.13 -4.70 -16.65
N GLU A 165 -16.35 -5.02 -16.26
CA GLU A 165 -16.64 -5.79 -15.03
C GLU A 165 -15.82 -7.09 -14.89
N PRO A 166 -15.69 -7.95 -15.91
CA PRO A 166 -14.90 -9.17 -15.77
C PRO A 166 -13.41 -8.90 -15.51
N CYS A 167 -12.82 -7.91 -16.18
CA CYS A 167 -11.43 -7.51 -15.96
C CYS A 167 -11.24 -6.92 -14.56
N ARG A 168 -12.20 -6.11 -14.09
CA ARG A 168 -12.16 -5.52 -12.74
C ARG A 168 -12.25 -6.60 -11.67
N SER A 169 -13.22 -7.50 -11.77
CA SER A 169 -13.43 -8.57 -10.79
C SER A 169 -12.23 -9.52 -10.69
N GLU A 170 -11.65 -9.90 -11.82
CA GLU A 170 -10.45 -10.74 -11.86
C GLU A 170 -9.25 -10.00 -11.20
N PHE A 171 -9.08 -8.71 -11.50
CA PHE A 171 -8.03 -7.91 -10.87
C PHE A 171 -8.25 -7.67 -9.38
N GLY A 172 -9.49 -7.46 -8.93
CA GLY A 172 -9.82 -7.34 -7.50
C GLY A 172 -9.41 -8.59 -6.71
N THR A 173 -9.60 -9.77 -7.29
CA THR A 173 -9.14 -11.03 -6.68
C THR A 173 -7.61 -11.07 -6.50
N VAL A 174 -6.87 -10.55 -7.49
CA VAL A 174 -5.40 -10.42 -7.43
C VAL A 174 -4.99 -9.43 -6.34
N VAL A 175 -5.66 -8.27 -6.27
CA VAL A 175 -5.42 -7.24 -5.26
C VAL A 175 -5.64 -7.78 -3.85
N ASP A 176 -6.74 -8.47 -3.60
CA ASP A 176 -7.04 -9.06 -2.29
C ASP A 176 -6.03 -10.15 -1.91
N THR A 177 -5.69 -11.03 -2.85
CA THR A 177 -4.66 -12.05 -2.63
C THR A 177 -3.31 -11.42 -2.28
N ALA A 178 -2.90 -10.38 -3.01
CA ALA A 178 -1.65 -9.67 -2.77
C ALA A 178 -1.62 -8.98 -1.40
N LYS A 179 -2.75 -8.39 -0.97
CA LYS A 179 -2.88 -7.77 0.37
C LYS A 179 -2.76 -8.79 1.48
N GLU A 180 -3.43 -9.93 1.34
CA GLU A 180 -3.33 -11.03 2.32
C GLU A 180 -1.90 -11.57 2.41
N GLU A 181 -1.25 -11.80 1.28
CA GLU A 181 0.13 -12.27 1.24
C GLU A 181 1.09 -11.26 1.86
N PHE A 182 0.94 -9.98 1.52
CA PHE A 182 1.71 -8.89 2.12
C PHE A 182 1.55 -8.88 3.64
N TRP A 183 0.29 -8.92 4.12
CA TRP A 183 -0.02 -8.87 5.55
C TRP A 183 0.61 -10.05 6.29
N ARG A 184 0.51 -11.26 5.74
CA ARG A 184 1.11 -12.48 6.34
C ARG A 184 2.63 -12.41 6.47
N LYS A 185 3.31 -11.68 5.59
CA LYS A 185 4.79 -11.58 5.61
C LYS A 185 5.34 -10.57 6.61
N LEU A 186 4.50 -9.70 7.20
CA LEU A 186 4.96 -8.64 8.10
C LEU A 186 5.85 -9.13 9.27
N PRO A 187 5.51 -10.20 10.04
CA PRO A 187 6.32 -10.62 11.17
C PRO A 187 7.72 -11.03 10.73
N VAL A 188 7.82 -11.78 9.63
CA VAL A 188 9.10 -12.22 9.06
C VAL A 188 9.94 -11.02 8.63
N TRP A 189 9.34 -10.04 7.97
CA TRP A 189 10.03 -8.84 7.49
C TRP A 189 10.53 -7.93 8.61
N PHE A 190 9.81 -7.88 9.75
CA PHE A 190 10.19 -7.09 10.92
C PHE A 190 10.90 -7.91 12.00
N CYS A 191 11.31 -9.14 11.70
CA CYS A 191 11.99 -10.05 12.63
C CYS A 191 11.24 -10.22 13.97
N VAL A 192 9.91 -10.34 13.90
CA VAL A 192 9.04 -10.60 15.05
C VAL A 192 8.55 -12.05 14.98
N ASP A 193 8.75 -12.80 16.06
CA ASP A 193 8.13 -14.11 16.21
C ASP A 193 6.71 -13.95 16.78
N VAL A 194 5.71 -14.35 16.00
CA VAL A 194 4.30 -14.33 16.38
C VAL A 194 3.70 -15.71 16.08
N PRO A 195 3.39 -16.51 17.10
CA PRO A 195 2.94 -17.90 16.92
C PRO A 195 1.66 -18.06 16.09
N THR A 196 0.80 -17.04 16.05
CA THR A 196 -0.51 -17.06 15.37
C THR A 196 -0.72 -15.76 14.59
N TRP A 197 0.10 -15.54 13.55
CA TRP A 197 -0.06 -14.38 12.67
C TRP A 197 -0.77 -14.73 11.36
N GLY A 198 -1.83 -13.98 11.05
CA GLY A 198 -2.54 -14.04 9.76
C GLY A 198 -3.69 -15.01 9.76
#